data_AF-A0A0W0TQ10-F1
#
_entry.id   AF-A0A0W0TQ10-F1
#
_cell.length_a   1.000
_cell.length_b   1.000
_cell.length_c   1.000
_cell.angle_alpha   90.00
_cell.angle_beta   90.00
_cell.angle_gamma   90.00
#
_symmetry.space_group_name_H-M   'P 1'
#
loop_
_entity.id
_entity.type
_entity.pdbx_description
1 polymer ?
#
loop_
_entity_poly.entity_id
_entity_poly.type
_entity_poly.pdbx_seq_one_letter_code
_entity_poly.pdbx_strand_id
1 'polypeptide(L)'
;MIIRIVFLAVLTGLAIPGYASSQSLQLADLSEGTRTIEVIRGKTISADDLSQIADVASARNQKGGSVSLEADEYEIGSFTNTTITVVPPGGGPDDVITLDLKPKQSY
;
A
#
# COMPACT_ATOMS: atom_id res chain seq x y z
N MET A 1 41.04 -1.11 -58.90
CA MET A 1 41.03 0.36 -59.00
C MET A 1 40.61 0.93 -57.65
N ILE A 2 41.48 1.76 -57.06
CA ILE A 2 41.23 2.90 -56.15
C ILE A 2 40.56 2.58 -54.78
N ILE A 3 41.24 2.56 -53.62
CA ILE A 3 42.03 3.59 -52.88
C ILE A 3 41.14 4.67 -52.17
N ARG A 4 41.00 4.49 -50.84
CA ARG A 4 41.29 5.44 -49.73
C ARG A 4 40.24 6.34 -49.06
N ILE A 5 40.44 6.38 -47.73
CA ILE A 5 40.31 7.48 -46.73
C ILE A 5 38.83 7.78 -46.39
N VAL A 6 38.40 7.80 -45.12
CA VAL A 6 38.59 8.91 -44.17
C VAL A 6 38.60 8.43 -42.71
N PHE A 7 39.62 8.93 -42.01
CA PHE A 7 39.85 9.07 -40.57
C PHE A 7 38.72 9.87 -39.90
N LEU A 8 38.14 9.47 -38.76
CA LEU A 8 37.62 10.48 -37.82
C LEU A 8 37.49 10.03 -36.36
N ALA A 9 38.31 10.70 -35.55
CA ALA A 9 38.09 11.19 -34.19
C ALA A 9 37.64 10.22 -33.08
N VAL A 10 38.65 9.90 -32.25
CA VAL A 10 38.61 9.87 -30.79
C VAL A 10 37.51 10.78 -30.22
N LEU A 11 36.61 10.21 -29.41
CA LEU A 11 35.81 10.97 -28.44
C LEU A 11 36.20 10.50 -27.04
N THR A 12 37.04 11.32 -26.41
CA THR A 12 37.39 11.27 -24.99
C THR A 12 36.17 11.59 -24.13
N GLY A 13 35.96 10.78 -23.10
CA GLY A 13 35.64 11.22 -21.74
C GLY A 13 34.37 12.05 -21.54
N LEU A 14 33.31 11.37 -21.10
CA LEU A 14 32.43 11.92 -20.08
C LEU A 14 32.40 10.94 -18.91
N ALA A 15 33.29 11.20 -17.95
CA ALA A 15 33.13 10.71 -16.59
C ALA A 15 31.83 11.30 -16.04
N ILE A 16 30.83 10.47 -15.81
CA ILE A 16 29.73 10.80 -14.91
C ILE A 16 29.97 9.99 -13.65
N PRO A 17 30.53 10.59 -12.58
CA PRO A 17 30.60 9.93 -11.30
C PRO A 17 29.19 9.87 -10.71
N GLY A 18 28.82 8.67 -10.25
CA GLY A 18 28.00 8.48 -9.06
C GLY A 18 26.61 9.08 -9.06
N TYR A 19 25.64 8.34 -9.61
CA TYR A 19 24.42 8.06 -8.87
C TYR A 19 24.12 6.56 -9.00
N ALA A 20 24.94 5.76 -8.31
CA ALA A 20 24.43 4.52 -7.77
C ALA A 20 23.37 4.92 -6.75
N SER A 21 22.14 5.11 -7.20
CA SER A 21 20.99 4.94 -6.33
C SER A 21 20.96 3.46 -6.00
N SER A 22 21.74 3.08 -5.00
CA SER A 22 21.47 1.92 -4.19
C SER A 22 20.04 2.09 -3.70
N GLN A 23 19.10 1.51 -4.45
CA GLN A 23 17.89 0.97 -3.84
C GLN A 23 18.41 0.03 -2.77
N SER A 24 18.53 0.57 -1.56
CA SER A 24 18.56 -0.20 -0.35
C SER A 24 17.22 -0.92 -0.37
N LEU A 25 17.23 -2.12 -0.96
CA LEU A 25 16.38 -3.20 -0.51
C LEU A 25 16.68 -3.29 0.98
N GLN A 26 15.88 -2.57 1.76
CA GLN A 26 15.88 -2.62 3.21
C GLN A 26 15.61 -4.09 3.51
N LEU A 27 16.67 -4.82 3.90
CA LEU A 27 16.56 -6.17 4.39
C LEU A 27 15.45 -6.14 5.44
N ALA A 28 14.36 -6.84 5.16
CA ALA A 28 13.31 -7.12 6.12
C ALA A 28 14.00 -7.73 7.33
N ASP A 29 14.03 -6.95 8.41
CA ASP A 29 14.50 -7.38 9.70
C ASP A 29 13.59 -8.52 10.16
N LEU A 30 14.18 -9.70 10.31
CA LEU A 30 13.54 -10.88 10.85
C LEU A 30 13.36 -10.66 12.36
N SER A 31 12.19 -10.17 12.75
CA SER A 31 11.70 -10.26 14.13
C SER A 31 10.34 -10.95 14.09
N GLU A 32 10.09 -11.92 14.97
CA GLU A 32 8.73 -12.37 15.32
C GLU A 32 7.97 -11.26 16.09
N GLY A 33 8.07 -10.02 15.62
CA GLY A 33 7.77 -8.80 16.36
C GLY A 33 7.09 -7.79 15.45
N THR A 34 5.90 -7.36 15.88
CA THR A 34 5.17 -6.18 15.38
C THR A 34 5.13 -6.03 13.85
N ARG A 35 4.18 -6.69 13.19
CA ARG A 35 3.86 -6.35 11.79
C ARG A 35 3.26 -4.94 11.72
N THR A 36 3.77 -4.13 10.80
CA THR A 36 3.18 -2.83 10.45
C THR A 36 2.22 -3.05 9.29
N ILE A 37 0.95 -2.74 9.48
CA ILE A 37 -0.07 -2.79 8.42
C ILE A 37 -0.21 -1.37 7.86
N GLU A 38 0.17 -1.21 6.60
CA GLU A 38 0.03 0.06 5.90
C GLU A 38 -1.40 0.22 5.36
N VAL A 39 -2.09 1.26 5.82
CA VAL A 39 -3.44 1.61 5.37
C VAL A 39 -3.34 2.82 4.46
N ILE A 40 -3.67 2.63 3.18
CA ILE A 40 -3.59 3.68 2.15
C ILE A 40 -4.95 3.80 1.46
N ARG A 41 -5.48 5.02 1.38
CA ARG A 41 -6.74 5.31 0.66
C ARG A 41 -6.66 4.83 -0.80
N GLY A 42 -7.74 4.23 -1.28
CA GLY A 42 -7.88 3.70 -2.64
C GLY A 42 -7.07 2.44 -2.90
N LYS A 43 -6.43 1.87 -1.87
CA LYS A 43 -5.80 0.54 -1.95
C LYS A 43 -6.68 -0.50 -1.30
N THR A 44 -6.49 -1.73 -1.75
CA THR A 44 -7.15 -2.89 -1.17
C THR A 44 -6.43 -3.35 0.11
N ILE A 45 -7.20 -3.78 1.10
CA ILE A 45 -6.75 -4.46 2.31
C ILE A 45 -7.46 -5.82 2.42
N SER A 46 -6.75 -6.83 2.91
CA SER A 46 -7.34 -8.14 3.17
C SER A 46 -8.29 -8.07 4.37
N ALA A 47 -9.32 -8.91 4.38
CA ALA A 47 -10.22 -9.03 5.52
C ALA A 47 -9.47 -9.47 6.80
N ASP A 48 -8.42 -10.28 6.65
CA ASP A 48 -7.55 -10.68 7.77
C ASP A 48 -6.80 -9.48 8.36
N ASP A 49 -6.10 -8.68 7.55
CA ASP A 49 -5.38 -7.49 8.03
C ASP A 49 -6.33 -6.44 8.59
N LEU A 50 -7.49 -6.26 7.95
CA LEU A 50 -8.54 -5.39 8.46
C LEU A 50 -9.03 -5.86 9.84
N SER A 51 -9.22 -7.16 10.03
CA SER A 51 -9.68 -7.74 11.31
C SER A 51 -8.68 -7.59 12.45
N GLN A 52 -7.41 -7.35 12.14
CA GLN A 52 -6.39 -7.14 13.15
C GLN A 52 -6.36 -5.70 13.64
N ILE A 53 -6.59 -4.73 12.76
CA ILE A 53 -6.54 -3.30 13.06
C ILE A 53 -7.90 -2.72 13.45
N ALA A 54 -9.01 -3.34 13.04
CA ALA A 54 -10.37 -2.87 13.27
C ALA A 54 -11.23 -3.92 13.98
N ASP A 55 -12.24 -3.46 14.71
CA ASP A 55 -13.26 -4.31 15.30
C ASP A 55 -14.32 -4.67 14.24
N VAL A 56 -14.24 -5.88 13.70
CA VAL A 56 -15.18 -6.38 12.68
C VAL A 56 -16.63 -6.43 13.17
N ALA A 57 -16.87 -6.53 14.48
CA ALA A 57 -18.22 -6.53 15.04
C ALA A 57 -18.87 -5.13 15.03
N SER A 58 -18.06 -4.07 14.89
CA SER A 58 -18.54 -2.68 14.80
C SER A 58 -18.98 -2.28 13.38
N ALA A 59 -18.84 -3.18 12.41
CA ALA A 59 -19.11 -2.91 11.00
C ALA A 59 -20.55 -2.40 10.79
N ARG A 60 -20.65 -1.19 10.26
CA ARG A 60 -21.92 -0.49 10.01
C ARG A 60 -21.96 0.12 8.62
N ASN A 61 -23.10 0.05 7.95
CA ASN A 61 -23.34 0.77 6.70
C ASN A 61 -23.55 2.26 6.94
N GLN A 62 -23.70 3.04 5.86
CA GLN A 62 -23.95 4.49 5.94
C GLN A 62 -25.23 4.89 6.67
N LYS A 63 -26.20 3.98 6.79
CA LYS A 63 -27.45 4.19 7.53
C LYS A 63 -27.33 3.83 9.01
N GLY A 64 -26.14 3.40 9.46
CA GLY A 64 -25.87 2.95 10.83
C GLY A 64 -26.34 1.53 11.14
N GLY A 65 -26.82 0.78 10.14
CA GLY A 65 -27.19 -0.63 10.32
C GLY A 65 -25.96 -1.52 10.36
N SER A 66 -25.94 -2.48 11.28
CA SER A 66 -24.88 -3.49 11.37
C SER A 66 -24.81 -4.32 10.10
N VAL A 67 -23.59 -4.62 9.65
CA VAL A 67 -23.32 -5.44 8.47
C VAL A 67 -22.20 -6.44 8.75
N SER A 68 -22.19 -7.56 8.04
CA SER A 68 -21.12 -8.55 8.10
C SER A 68 -20.10 -8.31 6.98
N LEU A 69 -18.83 -8.59 7.28
CA LEU A 69 -17.78 -8.60 6.26
C LEU A 69 -17.68 -10.00 5.65
N GLU A 70 -18.09 -10.15 4.39
CA GLU A 70 -18.13 -11.43 3.67
C GLU A 70 -17.09 -11.55 2.54
N ALA A 71 -16.43 -10.46 2.17
CA ALA A 71 -15.43 -10.46 1.10
C ALA A 71 -14.03 -10.74 1.66
N ASP A 72 -13.16 -11.32 0.83
CA ASP A 72 -11.76 -11.58 1.19
C ASP A 72 -10.93 -10.29 1.25
N GLU A 73 -11.34 -9.28 0.50
CA GLU A 73 -10.61 -8.03 0.32
C GLU A 73 -11.56 -6.84 0.20
N TYR A 74 -11.09 -5.66 0.61
CA TYR A 74 -11.88 -4.43 0.60
C TYR A 74 -11.03 -3.24 0.17
N GLU A 75 -11.62 -2.31 -0.56
CA GLU A 75 -10.97 -1.02 -0.87
C GLU A 75 -11.07 -0.07 0.33
N ILE A 76 -9.96 0.54 0.72
CA ILE A 76 -9.92 1.53 1.80
C ILE A 76 -10.44 2.88 1.27
N GLY A 77 -11.56 3.35 1.81
CA GLY A 77 -12.10 4.68 1.49
C GLY A 77 -11.44 5.81 2.29
N SER A 78 -11.54 5.77 3.62
CA SER A 78 -11.05 6.81 4.52
C SER A 78 -10.73 6.23 5.88
N PHE A 79 -9.90 6.92 6.65
CA PHE A 79 -9.62 6.51 8.02
C PHE A 79 -9.30 7.73 8.87
N THR A 80 -9.59 7.59 10.16
CA THR A 80 -9.29 8.53 11.23
C THR A 80 -8.48 7.81 12.31
N ASN A 81 -8.25 8.44 13.46
CA ASN A 81 -7.63 7.76 14.60
C ASN A 81 -8.52 6.69 15.24
N THR A 82 -9.83 6.72 14.98
CA THR A 82 -10.81 5.85 15.67
C THR A 82 -11.64 5.00 14.71
N THR A 83 -11.63 5.29 13.41
CA THR A 83 -12.47 4.59 12.43
C THR A 83 -11.76 4.40 11.10
N ILE A 84 -12.19 3.40 10.36
CA ILE A 84 -11.83 3.16 8.96
C ILE A 84 -13.10 2.88 8.17
N THR A 85 -13.15 3.38 6.93
CA THR A 85 -14.22 3.07 5.99
C THR A 85 -13.67 2.23 4.87
N VAL A 86 -14.39 1.18 4.50
CA VAL A 86 -14.01 0.24 3.45
C VAL A 86 -15.18 0.00 2.50
N VAL A 87 -14.89 -0.41 1.27
CA VAL A 87 -15.87 -0.72 0.23
C VAL A 87 -15.63 -2.14 -0.26
N PRO A 88 -16.65 -3.01 -0.34
CA PRO A 88 -16.51 -4.35 -0.89
C PRO A 88 -16.14 -4.32 -2.38
N PRO A 89 -15.57 -5.41 -2.93
CA PRO A 89 -15.16 -5.46 -4.32
C PRO A 89 -16.37 -5.30 -5.25
N GLY A 90 -16.28 -4.37 -6.20
CA GLY A 90 -17.38 -4.01 -7.09
C GLY A 90 -18.51 -3.21 -6.41
N GLY A 91 -18.36 -2.89 -5.12
CA GLY A 91 -19.26 -2.02 -4.37
C GLY A 91 -19.13 -0.55 -4.80
N GLY A 92 -20.22 0.19 -4.63
CA GLY A 92 -20.29 1.60 -4.98
C GLY A 92 -20.20 2.54 -3.77
N PRO A 93 -20.47 3.84 -4.00
CA PRO A 93 -20.55 4.84 -2.93
C PRO A 93 -21.61 4.53 -1.88
N ASP A 94 -22.61 3.71 -2.18
CA ASP A 94 -23.68 3.32 -1.24
C ASP A 94 -23.29 2.12 -0.35
N ASP A 95 -22.23 1.39 -0.71
CA ASP A 95 -21.78 0.15 -0.04
C ASP A 95 -20.65 0.39 0.96
N VAL A 96 -20.45 1.64 1.37
CA VAL A 96 -19.39 1.99 2.33
C VAL A 96 -19.73 1.40 3.70
N ILE A 97 -18.76 0.64 4.22
CA ILE A 97 -18.79 0.04 5.56
C ILE A 97 -17.83 0.82 6.44
N THR A 98 -18.30 1.28 7.59
CA THR A 98 -17.47 1.90 8.62
C THR A 98 -17.18 0.89 9.71
N LEU A 99 -15.93 0.80 10.12
CA LEU A 99 -15.47 0.02 11.27
C LEU A 99 -14.75 0.92 12.26
N ASP A 100 -14.88 0.62 13.54
CA ASP A 100 -14.12 1.24 14.61
C ASP A 100 -12.73 0.57 14.69
N LEU A 101 -11.68 1.38 14.78
CA LEU A 101 -10.31 0.90 14.91
C LEU A 101 -10.07 0.40 16.33
N LYS A 102 -9.29 -0.68 16.45
CA LYS A 102 -8.86 -1.15 17.76
C LYS A 102 -7.93 -0.11 18.38
N PRO A 103 -8.05 0.14 19.70
CA PRO A 103 -7.14 1.05 20.38
C PRO A 103 -5.71 0.54 20.22
N LYS A 104 -4.79 1.46 19.95
CA LYS A 104 -3.35 1.16 19.91
C LYS A 104 -2.96 0.58 21.27
N GLN A 105 -2.60 -0.69 21.32
CA GLN A 105 -2.06 -1.29 22.53
C GLN A 105 -0.66 -0.70 22.74
N SER A 106 -0.54 0.27 23.63
CA SER A 106 0.76 0.74 24.13
C SER A 106 1.30 -0.30 25.10
N TYR A 107 2.41 -0.93 24.72
CA TYR A 107 3.23 -1.78 25.61
C TYR A 107 4.20 -0.93 26.42
#